data_AF-A0A957PVZ3-F1
#
_entry.id   AF-A0A957PVZ3-F1
#
_cell.length_a   1.000
_cell.length_b   1.000
_cell.length_c   1.000
_cell.angle_alpha   90.00
_cell.angle_beta   90.00
_cell.angle_gamma   90.00
#
_symmetry.space_group_name_H-M   'P 1'
#
loop_
_entity.id
_entity.type
_entity.pdbx_description
1 polymer ?
#
loop_
_entity_poly.entity_id
_entity_poly.type
_entity_poly.pdbx_seq_one_letter_code
_entity_poly.pdbx_strand_id
1 'polypeptide(L)'
;MSEKENTKNEKSKRGVVRFISLRTKLILGFTLIFTVVFASTYYWFYDFAQREAMDQIKEGLYDTIVGATQTGILGVGDDVQIIDGDEMEGLVKEGQVRDDGLTDDQRYWKQVAVLCEIRRVEPRASPYTYIQGESQDEIVFISSWGACLPNPDWDQFVKFRVPYYSNTEPNIAGFEQVVFQTDTGYCTYEDPACTPEIYGDAFGSWVSAYAPIRNSKGESVGALGIDFTSTYVNEVRAQILRNIYIAFSITYIILFALVYFVAQYLTRPMVGLTRAAEQIGEGNYDLGLQYLNQLDISDKYPDEIETMQGVFRRMVDKVYQREQVLRKQVQELRIEIDQAKRNKQVSEIVDSEFFQDLRLKAQQMREQQNKKGS
;
A
#
# COMPACT_ATOMS: atom_id res chain seq x y z
N MET A 1 40.39 38.74 -41.98
CA MET A 1 40.00 37.31 -41.92
C MET A 1 39.77 36.95 -40.45
N SER A 2 38.67 37.43 -39.84
CA SER A 2 38.41 37.23 -38.39
C SER A 2 36.93 37.43 -37.99
N GLU A 3 35.99 37.34 -38.94
CA GLU A 3 34.57 37.67 -38.66
C GLU A 3 33.59 36.60 -39.14
N LYS A 4 34.08 35.48 -39.69
CA LYS A 4 33.25 34.36 -40.16
C LYS A 4 33.32 33.10 -39.29
N GLU A 5 34.10 33.11 -38.21
CA GLU A 5 34.28 31.93 -37.35
C GLU A 5 33.43 31.97 -36.07
N ASN A 6 32.84 33.11 -35.71
CA ASN A 6 32.14 33.26 -34.43
C ASN A 6 30.63 33.00 -34.49
N THR A 7 30.05 32.77 -35.68
CA THR A 7 28.59 32.50 -35.84
C THR A 7 28.23 31.02 -35.93
N LYS A 8 29.21 30.11 -35.85
CA LYS A 8 28.96 28.66 -35.95
C LYS A 8 28.89 27.95 -34.59
N ASN A 9 29.31 28.59 -33.50
CA ASN A 9 29.41 27.95 -32.18
C ASN A 9 28.22 28.20 -31.23
N GLU A 10 27.23 29.01 -31.61
CA GLU A 10 26.07 29.31 -30.76
C GLU A 10 24.83 28.42 -31.02
N LYS A 11 24.90 27.51 -32.01
CA LYS A 11 23.74 26.67 -32.39
C LYS A 11 23.65 25.29 -31.69
N SER A 12 24.50 24.98 -30.71
CA SER A 12 24.55 23.62 -30.14
C SER A 12 24.61 23.57 -28.61
N LYS A 13 23.68 24.22 -27.90
CA LYS A 13 23.38 23.92 -26.48
C LYS A 13 21.90 24.15 -26.09
N ARG A 14 20.94 23.95 -27.00
CA ARG A 14 19.55 23.76 -26.57
C ARG A 14 19.40 22.30 -26.14
N GLY A 15 19.47 22.04 -24.83
CA GLY A 15 19.16 20.75 -24.25
C GLY A 15 17.82 20.25 -24.81
N VAL A 16 17.79 19.01 -25.29
CA VAL A 16 16.58 18.37 -25.81
C VAL A 16 15.58 18.31 -24.66
N VAL A 17 14.62 19.23 -24.65
CA VAL A 17 13.51 19.19 -23.68
C VAL A 17 12.67 17.97 -24.05
N ARG A 18 12.80 16.89 -23.28
CA ARG A 18 11.98 15.69 -23.46
C ARG A 18 10.52 16.05 -23.18
N PHE A 19 9.67 15.97 -24.20
CA PHE A 19 8.24 16.17 -24.03
C PHE A 19 7.66 14.97 -23.27
N ILE A 20 7.15 15.23 -22.07
CA ILE A 20 6.44 14.24 -21.24
C ILE A 20 4.96 14.63 -21.26
N SER A 21 4.11 13.72 -21.71
CA SER A 21 2.66 13.95 -21.74
C SER A 21 2.11 14.25 -20.34
N LEU A 22 1.08 15.10 -20.24
CA LEU A 22 0.44 15.41 -18.97
C LEU A 22 -0.04 14.14 -18.24
N ARG A 23 -0.54 13.16 -19.00
CA ARG A 23 -0.95 11.84 -18.50
C ARG A 23 0.20 11.13 -17.79
N THR A 24 1.38 11.09 -18.41
CA THR A 24 2.57 10.46 -17.81
C THR A 24 3.00 11.20 -16.55
N LYS A 25 2.93 12.53 -16.53
CA LYS A 25 3.24 13.32 -15.33
C LYS A 25 2.27 13.03 -14.19
N LEU A 26 0.97 12.95 -14.48
CA LEU A 26 -0.06 12.63 -13.48
C LEU A 26 0.13 11.21 -12.94
N ILE A 27 0.28 10.21 -13.81
CA ILE A 27 0.49 8.82 -13.38
C ILE A 27 1.75 8.72 -12.51
N LEU A 28 2.88 9.29 -12.95
CA LEU A 28 4.12 9.25 -12.15
C LEU A 28 3.98 10.01 -10.83
N GLY A 29 3.38 11.19 -10.84
CA GLY A 29 3.21 12.02 -9.65
C GLY A 29 2.32 11.36 -8.61
N PHE A 30 1.14 10.89 -9.01
CA PHE A 30 0.24 10.16 -8.13
C PHE A 30 0.85 8.84 -7.67
N THR A 31 1.46 8.06 -8.57
CA THR A 31 2.12 6.80 -8.19
C THR A 31 3.16 7.05 -7.11
N LEU A 32 4.03 8.07 -7.27
CA LEU A 32 5.05 8.39 -6.27
C LEU A 32 4.44 8.74 -4.90
N ILE A 33 3.43 9.62 -4.88
CA ILE A 33 2.76 10.02 -3.64
C ILE A 33 2.11 8.79 -2.97
N PHE A 34 1.35 8.01 -3.75
CA PHE A 34 0.68 6.83 -3.23
C PHE A 34 1.66 5.76 -2.78
N THR A 35 2.80 5.56 -3.44
CA THR A 35 3.84 4.63 -2.99
C THR A 35 4.36 5.03 -1.61
N VAL A 36 4.61 6.32 -1.35
CA VAL A 36 5.09 6.78 -0.03
C VAL A 36 4.03 6.55 1.04
N VAL A 37 2.77 6.91 0.76
CA VAL A 37 1.66 6.68 1.69
C VAL A 37 1.48 5.19 1.96
N PHE A 38 1.46 4.35 0.93
CA PHE A 38 1.32 2.89 1.05
C PHE A 38 2.48 2.26 1.81
N ALA A 39 3.72 2.69 1.57
CA ALA A 39 4.87 2.18 2.31
C ALA A 39 4.76 2.52 3.80
N SER A 40 4.31 3.74 4.11
CA SER A 40 4.13 4.20 5.49
C SER A 40 3.01 3.43 6.20
N THR A 41 1.85 3.27 5.55
CA THR A 41 0.72 2.52 6.12
C THR A 41 1.00 1.03 6.21
N TYR A 42 1.73 0.46 5.24
CA TYR A 42 2.19 -0.93 5.28
C TYR A 42 3.10 -1.18 6.49
N TYR A 43 4.10 -0.30 6.70
CA TYR A 43 5.01 -0.43 7.82
C TYR A 43 4.28 -0.31 9.16
N TRP A 44 3.39 0.68 9.30
CA TRP A 44 2.57 0.84 10.50
C TRP A 44 1.67 -0.37 10.77
N PHE A 45 0.98 -0.87 9.74
CA PHE A 45 0.09 -2.03 9.90
C PHE A 45 0.88 -3.31 10.20
N TYR A 46 2.06 -3.47 9.62
CA TYR A 46 2.96 -4.56 9.93
C TYR A 46 3.37 -4.57 11.40
N ASP A 47 3.85 -3.43 11.92
CA ASP A 47 4.21 -3.30 13.34
C ASP A 47 3.00 -3.55 14.25
N PHE A 48 1.85 -2.96 13.93
CA PHE A 48 0.59 -3.18 14.66
C PHE A 48 0.19 -4.66 14.71
N ALA A 49 0.16 -5.34 13.56
CA ALA A 49 -0.25 -6.74 13.49
C ALA A 49 0.72 -7.69 14.20
N GLN A 50 2.02 -7.38 14.18
CA GLN A 50 3.02 -8.15 14.93
C GLN A 50 2.85 -7.98 16.44
N ARG A 51 2.64 -6.75 16.93
CA ARG A 51 2.39 -6.47 18.35
C ARG A 51 1.14 -7.19 18.84
N GLU A 52 0.03 -7.03 18.13
CA GLU A 52 -1.25 -7.67 18.46
C GLU A 52 -1.12 -9.20 18.51
N ALA A 53 -0.40 -9.81 17.55
CA ALA A 53 -0.16 -11.25 17.56
C ALA A 53 0.66 -11.71 18.76
N MET A 54 1.66 -10.93 19.18
CA MET A 54 2.46 -11.23 20.37
C MET A 54 1.67 -11.02 21.66
N ASP A 55 0.80 -10.01 21.72
CA ASP A 55 -0.11 -9.81 22.86
C ASP A 55 -1.10 -10.96 22.99
N GLN A 56 -1.66 -11.47 21.90
CA GLN A 56 -2.50 -12.67 21.93
C GLN A 56 -1.75 -13.93 22.38
N ILE A 57 -0.47 -14.05 22.03
CA ILE A 57 0.39 -15.13 22.55
C ILE A 57 0.61 -14.96 24.05
N LYS A 58 0.90 -13.74 24.52
CA LYS A 58 1.08 -13.40 25.93
C LYS A 58 -0.18 -13.74 26.74
N GLU A 59 -1.35 -13.28 26.29
CA GLU A 59 -2.64 -13.58 26.90
C GLU A 59 -2.92 -15.09 26.91
N GLY A 60 -2.70 -15.78 25.79
CA GLY A 60 -2.88 -17.23 25.73
C GLY A 60 -1.97 -18.00 26.69
N LEU A 61 -0.71 -17.60 26.81
CA LEU A 61 0.22 -18.18 27.80
C LEU A 61 -0.24 -17.88 29.23
N TYR A 62 -0.64 -16.64 29.53
CA TYR A 62 -1.13 -16.23 30.84
C TYR A 62 -2.36 -17.03 31.27
N ASP A 63 -3.38 -17.07 30.42
CA ASP A 63 -4.64 -17.75 30.73
C ASP A 63 -4.42 -19.24 30.94
N THR A 64 -3.57 -19.85 30.11
CA THR A 64 -3.24 -21.28 30.24
C THR A 64 -2.50 -21.57 31.55
N ILE A 65 -1.48 -20.76 31.88
CA ILE A 65 -0.63 -21.04 33.04
C ILE A 65 -1.34 -20.73 34.37
N VAL A 66 -2.13 -19.65 34.42
CA VAL A 66 -2.95 -19.29 35.58
C VAL A 66 -4.09 -20.31 35.75
N GLY A 67 -4.72 -20.73 34.66
CA GLY A 67 -5.74 -21.78 34.65
C GLY A 67 -5.25 -23.11 35.23
N ALA A 68 -3.99 -23.46 34.94
CA ALA A 68 -3.35 -24.69 35.40
C ALA A 68 -2.82 -24.65 36.85
N THR A 69 -2.51 -23.46 37.39
CA THR A 69 -1.83 -23.33 38.70
C THR A 69 -2.66 -22.70 39.81
N GLN A 70 -3.55 -21.75 39.50
CA GLN A 70 -4.20 -20.92 40.54
C GLN A 70 -5.69 -21.17 40.67
N THR A 71 -6.39 -21.36 39.55
CA THR A 71 -7.85 -21.32 39.51
C THR A 71 -8.50 -22.68 39.30
N GLY A 72 -7.70 -23.71 38.96
CA GLY A 72 -8.18 -25.05 38.74
C GLY A 72 -9.28 -25.17 37.70
N ILE A 73 -9.13 -24.42 36.61
CA ILE A 73 -10.17 -24.33 35.58
C ILE A 73 -10.11 -25.51 34.61
N LEU A 74 -9.10 -26.39 34.71
CA LEU A 74 -9.01 -27.59 33.86
C LEU A 74 -10.01 -28.66 34.32
N GLY A 75 -11.26 -28.50 33.93
CA GLY A 75 -12.33 -29.45 34.22
C GLY A 75 -12.31 -30.65 33.26
N VAL A 76 -12.36 -31.86 33.82
CA VAL A 76 -12.76 -33.08 33.09
C VAL A 76 -13.96 -33.66 33.82
N GLY A 77 -15.18 -33.25 33.44
CA GLY A 77 -16.39 -33.57 34.21
C GLY A 77 -16.56 -32.66 35.44
N ASP A 78 -16.84 -33.24 36.61
CA ASP A 78 -17.04 -32.51 37.89
C ASP A 78 -15.74 -32.30 38.69
N ASP A 79 -14.59 -32.84 38.24
CA ASP A 79 -13.31 -32.75 38.93
C ASP A 79 -12.40 -31.67 38.32
N VAL A 80 -11.90 -30.79 39.20
CA VAL A 80 -10.88 -29.78 38.91
C VAL A 80 -9.50 -30.44 38.87
N GLN A 81 -8.80 -30.33 37.74
CA GLN A 81 -7.43 -30.82 37.62
C GLN A 81 -6.43 -29.68 37.75
N ILE A 82 -5.56 -29.78 38.75
CA ILE A 82 -4.41 -28.89 38.95
C ILE A 82 -3.20 -29.72 39.33
N ILE A 83 -2.02 -29.12 39.16
CA ILE A 83 -0.81 -29.69 39.74
C ILE A 83 -0.86 -29.47 41.25
N ASP A 84 -1.07 -30.56 41.99
CA ASP A 84 -1.09 -30.54 43.45
C ASP A 84 0.34 -30.39 43.98
N GLY A 85 0.59 -29.28 44.68
CA GLY A 85 1.90 -28.97 45.25
C GLY A 85 2.31 -29.90 46.39
N ASP A 86 1.38 -30.40 47.21
CA ASP A 86 1.72 -31.34 48.29
C ASP A 86 2.18 -32.68 47.70
N GLU A 87 1.49 -33.14 46.65
CA GLU A 87 1.87 -34.35 45.90
C GLU A 87 3.21 -34.15 45.15
N MET A 88 3.46 -32.95 44.61
CA MET A 88 4.74 -32.63 43.98
C MET A 88 5.89 -32.62 45.01
N GLU A 89 5.68 -32.03 46.19
CA GLU A 89 6.67 -32.04 47.27
C GLU A 89 7.01 -33.49 47.69
N GLY A 90 6.00 -34.34 47.81
CA GLY A 90 6.18 -35.76 48.10
C GLY A 90 6.95 -36.50 47.00
N LEU A 91 6.59 -36.30 45.73
CA LEU A 91 7.28 -36.89 44.58
C LEU A 91 8.77 -36.50 44.56
N VAL A 92 9.06 -35.23 44.82
CA VAL A 92 10.43 -34.69 44.83
C VAL A 92 11.26 -35.25 45.98
N LYS A 93 10.64 -35.62 47.10
CA LYS A 93 11.35 -36.21 48.25
C LYS A 93 11.57 -37.72 48.13
N GLU A 94 10.59 -38.43 47.57
CA GLU A 94 10.53 -39.90 47.68
C GLU A 94 10.63 -40.62 46.33
N GLY A 95 10.32 -39.93 45.22
CA GLY A 95 10.27 -40.52 43.90
C GLY A 95 11.62 -41.00 43.41
N GLN A 96 11.68 -42.25 42.95
CA GLN A 96 12.88 -42.92 42.46
C GLN A 96 12.87 -43.03 40.94
N VAL A 97 14.04 -42.83 40.33
CA VAL A 97 14.24 -42.95 38.87
C VAL A 97 14.41 -44.43 38.51
N ARG A 98 13.70 -44.87 37.48
CA ARG A 98 13.80 -46.18 36.85
C ARG A 98 14.90 -46.17 35.78
N ASP A 99 15.37 -47.34 35.36
CA ASP A 99 16.43 -47.50 34.35
C ASP A 99 16.15 -46.77 33.01
N ASP A 100 14.90 -46.56 32.64
CA ASP A 100 14.51 -45.84 31.42
C ASP A 100 14.40 -44.32 31.59
N GLY A 101 14.68 -43.81 32.80
CA GLY A 101 14.61 -42.39 33.17
C GLY A 101 13.22 -41.92 33.64
N LEU A 102 12.23 -42.81 33.77
CA LEU A 102 10.91 -42.49 34.32
C LEU A 102 10.80 -42.90 35.79
N THR A 103 9.58 -42.92 36.35
CA THR A 103 9.31 -43.40 37.71
C THR A 103 8.01 -44.18 37.78
N ASP A 104 7.92 -45.12 38.73
CA ASP A 104 6.70 -45.86 39.04
C ASP A 104 5.83 -45.13 40.08
N ASP A 105 6.27 -43.97 40.57
CA ASP A 105 5.52 -43.14 41.52
C ASP A 105 4.21 -42.63 40.89
N GLN A 106 3.08 -42.90 41.55
CA GLN A 106 1.77 -42.49 41.04
C GLN A 106 1.62 -40.98 40.95
N ARG A 107 2.31 -40.22 41.81
CA ARG A 107 2.24 -38.75 41.84
C ARG A 107 2.82 -38.14 40.57
N TYR A 108 3.87 -38.75 40.02
CA TYR A 108 4.41 -38.37 38.71
C TYR A 108 3.35 -38.53 37.61
N TRP A 109 2.68 -39.68 37.57
CA TRP A 109 1.68 -39.95 36.53
C TRP A 109 0.42 -39.11 36.68
N LYS A 110 0.04 -38.72 37.91
CA LYS A 110 -1.00 -37.70 38.16
C LYS A 110 -0.59 -36.34 37.55
N GLN A 111 0.66 -35.90 37.74
CA GLN A 111 1.14 -34.65 37.15
C GLN A 111 1.15 -34.73 35.62
N VAL A 112 1.66 -35.82 35.04
CA VAL A 112 1.65 -36.04 33.58
C VAL A 112 0.23 -35.97 33.01
N ALA A 113 -0.77 -36.53 33.71
CA ALA A 113 -2.17 -36.44 33.29
C ALA A 113 -2.63 -34.97 33.19
N VAL A 114 -2.32 -34.14 34.20
CA VAL A 114 -2.63 -32.71 34.18
C VAL A 114 -1.92 -31.99 33.02
N LEU A 115 -0.63 -32.25 32.80
CA LEU A 115 0.13 -31.67 31.69
C LEU A 115 -0.49 -32.03 30.33
N CYS A 116 -1.00 -33.24 30.18
CA CYS A 116 -1.65 -33.67 28.96
C CYS A 116 -3.05 -33.08 28.79
N GLU A 117 -3.78 -32.84 29.88
CA GLU A 117 -5.03 -32.08 29.84
C GLU A 117 -4.79 -30.61 29.47
N ILE A 118 -3.73 -29.98 29.97
CA ILE A 118 -3.31 -28.64 29.52
C ILE A 118 -3.10 -28.65 27.99
N ARG A 119 -2.33 -29.60 27.47
CA ARG A 119 -2.10 -29.75 26.02
C ARG A 119 -3.39 -30.01 25.25
N ARG A 120 -4.36 -30.74 25.83
CA ARG A 120 -5.65 -31.04 25.20
C ARG A 120 -6.53 -29.79 25.10
N VAL A 121 -6.53 -28.94 26.13
CA VAL A 121 -7.30 -27.69 26.19
C VAL A 121 -6.63 -26.59 25.36
N GLU A 122 -5.30 -26.48 25.44
CA GLU A 122 -4.47 -25.56 24.67
C GLU A 122 -3.48 -26.35 23.78
N PRO A 123 -3.88 -26.72 22.55
CA PRO A 123 -3.04 -27.50 21.63
C PRO A 123 -1.79 -26.78 21.12
N ARG A 124 -1.50 -25.56 21.57
CA ARG A 124 -0.22 -24.87 21.32
C ARG A 124 0.76 -25.04 22.47
N ALA A 125 0.28 -25.26 23.69
CA ALA A 125 1.07 -25.39 24.90
C ALA A 125 1.94 -26.65 24.90
N SER A 126 3.21 -26.53 25.28
CA SER A 126 4.07 -27.66 25.62
C SER A 126 4.43 -27.55 27.10
N PRO A 127 3.59 -28.09 28.00
CA PRO A 127 3.77 -27.88 29.43
C PRO A 127 4.73 -28.90 30.07
N TYR A 128 5.48 -28.43 31.08
CA TYR A 128 6.42 -29.22 31.87
C TYR A 128 6.56 -28.67 33.28
N THR A 129 7.01 -29.51 34.20
CA THR A 129 7.30 -29.11 35.58
C THR A 129 8.78 -29.25 35.88
N TYR A 130 9.27 -28.40 36.79
CA TYR A 130 10.65 -28.43 37.23
C TYR A 130 10.76 -27.91 38.67
N ILE A 131 11.90 -28.19 39.30
CA ILE A 131 12.27 -27.71 40.64
C ILE A 131 13.63 -27.02 40.60
N GLN A 132 13.94 -26.25 41.65
CA GLN A 132 15.28 -25.75 41.88
C GLN A 132 16.23 -26.92 42.15
N GLY A 133 17.39 -26.93 41.48
CA GLY A 133 18.48 -27.86 41.72
C GLY A 133 19.32 -27.49 42.95
N GLU A 134 20.47 -28.14 43.10
CA GLU A 134 21.37 -27.88 44.24
C GLU A 134 22.16 -26.58 44.05
N SER A 135 22.45 -26.23 42.80
CA SER A 135 23.09 -24.96 42.45
C SER A 135 22.07 -23.89 42.05
N GLN A 136 22.46 -22.62 42.19
CA GLN A 136 21.58 -21.48 41.95
C GLN A 136 21.06 -21.41 40.50
N ASP A 137 21.86 -21.87 39.54
CA ASP A 137 21.55 -21.82 38.12
C ASP A 137 21.04 -23.17 37.57
N GLU A 138 20.90 -24.18 38.43
CA GLU A 138 20.38 -25.49 38.05
C GLU A 138 18.89 -25.57 38.35
N ILE A 139 18.15 -26.00 37.35
CA ILE A 139 16.81 -26.54 37.52
C ILE A 139 16.85 -28.04 37.26
N VAL A 140 15.92 -28.76 37.84
CA VAL A 140 15.73 -30.19 37.58
C VAL A 140 14.33 -30.38 37.02
N PHE A 141 14.25 -30.77 35.74
CA PHE A 141 12.99 -31.12 35.12
C PHE A 141 12.40 -32.35 35.81
N ILE A 142 11.11 -32.25 36.15
CA ILE A 142 10.37 -33.30 36.83
C ILE A 142 9.50 -34.06 35.85
N SER A 143 8.69 -33.39 35.03
CA SER A 143 7.85 -34.07 34.04
C SER A 143 7.54 -33.17 32.86
N SER A 144 7.20 -33.78 31.73
CA SER A 144 6.68 -33.07 30.55
C SER A 144 5.48 -33.81 29.98
N TRP A 145 4.64 -33.09 29.23
CA TRP A 145 3.49 -33.67 28.56
C TRP A 145 3.86 -34.80 27.58
N GLY A 146 5.10 -34.83 27.07
CA GLY A 146 5.56 -35.89 26.18
C GLY A 146 5.38 -37.29 26.77
N ALA A 147 5.42 -37.42 28.10
CA ALA A 147 5.25 -38.70 28.80
C ALA A 147 3.87 -39.37 28.59
N CYS A 148 2.84 -38.66 28.12
CA CYS A 148 1.56 -39.30 27.76
C CYS A 148 1.47 -39.78 26.30
N LEU A 149 2.47 -39.47 25.48
CA LEU A 149 2.49 -39.99 24.11
C LEU A 149 2.71 -41.52 24.15
N PRO A 150 2.05 -42.28 23.26
CA PRO A 150 2.27 -43.73 23.20
C PRO A 150 3.73 -44.11 22.87
N ASN A 151 4.40 -43.29 22.04
CA ASN A 151 5.79 -43.44 21.65
C ASN A 151 6.45 -42.05 21.60
N PRO A 152 6.88 -41.50 22.74
CA PRO A 152 7.49 -40.18 22.81
C PRO A 152 8.89 -40.17 22.18
N ASP A 153 9.18 -39.13 21.41
CA ASP A 153 10.53 -38.80 20.99
C ASP A 153 11.26 -38.07 22.12
N TRP A 154 11.98 -38.82 22.95
CA TRP A 154 12.66 -38.28 24.13
C TRP A 154 13.79 -37.30 23.83
N ASP A 155 14.17 -37.12 22.57
CA ASP A 155 15.09 -36.04 22.17
C ASP A 155 14.39 -34.66 22.17
N GLN A 156 13.05 -34.64 22.25
CA GLN A 156 12.22 -33.44 22.25
C GLN A 156 11.51 -33.20 23.60
N PHE A 157 11.66 -34.12 24.56
CA PHE A 157 10.94 -34.09 25.84
C PHE A 157 11.84 -34.44 27.01
N VAL A 158 11.54 -33.86 28.16
CA VAL A 158 12.26 -34.15 29.41
C VAL A 158 11.61 -35.29 30.19
N LYS A 159 12.47 -36.15 30.74
CA LYS A 159 12.11 -37.28 31.61
C LYS A 159 12.15 -36.87 33.09
N PHE A 160 11.94 -37.84 34.00
CA PHE A 160 11.95 -37.59 35.43
C PHE A 160 13.36 -37.30 35.95
N ARG A 161 13.51 -36.19 36.68
CA ARG A 161 14.77 -35.71 37.30
C ARG A 161 15.90 -35.50 36.30
N VAL A 162 15.63 -34.79 35.21
CA VAL A 162 16.67 -34.39 34.25
C VAL A 162 17.26 -33.04 34.68
N PRO A 163 18.54 -32.97 35.10
CA PRO A 163 19.17 -31.71 35.45
C PRO A 163 19.38 -30.84 34.21
N TYR A 164 19.20 -29.53 34.36
CA TYR A 164 19.42 -28.54 33.33
C TYR A 164 20.03 -27.28 33.96
N TYR A 165 21.17 -26.87 33.42
CA TYR A 165 21.85 -25.66 33.87
C TYR A 165 21.33 -24.50 33.03
N SER A 166 20.45 -23.70 33.65
CA SER A 166 19.89 -22.52 33.04
C SER A 166 20.96 -21.45 32.91
N ASN A 167 21.12 -20.92 31.71
CA ASN A 167 21.83 -19.68 31.46
C ASN A 167 20.87 -18.47 31.40
N THR A 168 19.58 -18.67 31.70
CA THR A 168 18.53 -17.65 31.67
C THR A 168 17.88 -17.48 33.06
N GLU A 169 17.71 -16.23 33.49
CA GLU A 169 17.09 -15.84 34.78
C GLU A 169 15.62 -16.28 35.01
N PRO A 170 14.70 -16.25 34.01
CA PRO A 170 13.27 -16.54 34.23
C PRO A 170 12.92 -17.93 34.78
N ASN A 171 13.73 -18.96 34.50
CA ASN A 171 13.51 -20.29 35.07
C ASN A 171 13.54 -20.26 36.61
N ILE A 172 14.21 -19.29 37.22
CA ILE A 172 14.25 -19.12 38.67
C ILE A 172 13.09 -18.24 39.13
N ALA A 173 12.79 -17.15 38.41
CA ALA A 173 11.71 -16.23 38.76
C ALA A 173 10.32 -16.89 38.74
N GLY A 174 10.15 -17.95 37.94
CA GLY A 174 8.95 -18.79 37.90
C GLY A 174 8.59 -19.46 39.23
N PHE A 175 9.53 -19.60 40.18
CA PHE A 175 9.24 -20.13 41.52
C PHE A 175 8.54 -19.11 42.43
N GLU A 176 8.52 -17.83 42.08
CA GLU A 176 7.95 -16.78 42.92
C GLU A 176 6.60 -16.28 42.38
N GLN A 177 6.51 -16.07 41.07
CA GLN A 177 5.35 -15.45 40.43
C GLN A 177 5.21 -15.84 38.96
N VAL A 178 4.11 -15.41 38.34
CA VAL A 178 3.90 -15.60 36.90
C VAL A 178 4.80 -14.64 36.13
N VAL A 179 5.70 -15.20 35.31
CA VAL A 179 6.67 -14.44 34.51
C VAL A 179 6.71 -14.95 33.07
N PHE A 180 7.05 -14.06 32.15
CA PHE A 180 7.31 -14.37 30.73
C PHE A 180 8.78 -14.19 30.43
N GLN A 181 9.34 -15.08 29.60
CA GLN A 181 10.71 -14.94 29.11
C GLN A 181 10.85 -13.75 28.15
N THR A 182 11.94 -13.01 28.31
CA THR A 182 12.40 -11.97 27.36
C THR A 182 13.90 -12.13 27.07
N ASP A 183 14.44 -11.40 26.10
CA ASP A 183 15.87 -11.41 25.75
C ASP A 183 16.77 -10.93 26.91
N THR A 184 16.24 -10.09 27.80
CA THR A 184 17.00 -9.47 28.90
C THR A 184 16.72 -10.07 30.28
N GLY A 185 15.94 -11.15 30.33
CA GLY A 185 15.50 -11.77 31.59
C GLY A 185 14.03 -12.12 31.50
N TYR A 186 13.18 -11.42 32.26
CA TYR A 186 11.76 -11.70 32.34
C TYR A 186 10.92 -10.45 32.52
N CYS A 187 9.62 -10.56 32.23
CA CYS A 187 8.63 -9.55 32.57
C CYS A 187 7.38 -10.17 33.19
N THR A 188 6.57 -9.37 33.87
CA THR A 188 5.32 -9.79 34.51
C THR A 188 4.12 -9.38 33.67
N TYR A 189 2.98 -10.06 33.82
CA TYR A 189 1.76 -9.76 33.06
C TYR A 189 1.28 -8.30 33.23
N GLU A 190 1.45 -7.73 34.42
CA GLU A 190 1.04 -6.35 34.72
C GLU A 190 1.91 -5.27 34.06
N ASP A 191 3.09 -5.64 33.52
CA ASP A 191 3.97 -4.70 32.87
C ASP A 191 3.46 -4.40 31.44
N PRO A 192 3.04 -3.16 31.14
CA PRO A 192 2.55 -2.79 29.81
C PRO A 192 3.64 -2.85 28.72
N ALA A 193 4.92 -2.86 29.11
CA ALA A 193 6.05 -3.05 28.20
C ALA A 193 6.42 -4.53 28.01
N CYS A 194 5.73 -5.47 28.70
CA CYS A 194 6.03 -6.88 28.62
C CYS A 194 5.67 -7.44 27.24
N THR A 195 6.72 -7.69 26.46
CA THR A 195 6.66 -8.38 25.17
C THR A 195 7.45 -9.67 25.27
N PRO A 196 6.77 -10.84 25.38
CA PRO A 196 7.43 -12.12 25.35
C PRO A 196 8.23 -12.27 24.05
N GLU A 197 9.41 -12.87 24.13
CA GLU A 197 10.30 -13.02 22.96
C GLU A 197 10.55 -14.48 22.64
N ILE A 198 10.88 -14.74 21.37
CA ILE A 198 11.25 -16.07 20.92
C ILE A 198 12.70 -16.29 21.31
N TYR A 199 12.96 -17.25 22.18
CA TYR A 199 14.32 -17.69 22.53
C TYR A 199 14.51 -19.16 22.13
N GLY A 200 15.75 -19.64 22.18
CA GLY A 200 16.08 -21.03 21.82
C GLY A 200 16.99 -21.72 22.81
N ASP A 201 16.80 -23.02 22.96
CA ASP A 201 17.59 -23.91 23.81
C ASP A 201 17.93 -25.23 23.10
N ALA A 202 18.41 -26.22 23.86
CA ALA A 202 18.79 -27.54 23.34
C ALA A 202 17.62 -28.34 22.74
N PHE A 203 16.38 -27.95 23.05
CA PHE A 203 15.17 -28.66 22.63
C PHE A 203 14.45 -27.95 21.48
N GLY A 204 14.73 -26.67 21.21
CA GLY A 204 14.08 -25.92 20.13
C GLY A 204 14.08 -24.41 20.30
N SER A 205 13.01 -23.75 19.85
CA SER A 205 12.80 -22.31 20.10
C SER A 205 11.34 -22.06 20.44
N TRP A 206 11.10 -21.15 21.38
CA TRP A 206 9.86 -21.05 22.14
C TRP A 206 9.54 -19.63 22.57
N VAL A 207 8.28 -19.39 22.91
CA VAL A 207 7.85 -18.28 23.77
C VAL A 207 7.24 -18.91 25.01
N SER A 208 7.69 -18.49 26.19
CA SER A 208 7.45 -19.24 27.42
C SER A 208 6.95 -18.38 28.56
N ALA A 209 6.08 -18.99 29.36
CA ALA A 209 5.63 -18.46 30.64
C ALA A 209 5.91 -19.48 31.75
N TYR A 210 6.15 -18.97 32.95
CA TYR A 210 6.45 -19.76 34.13
C TYR A 210 5.59 -19.32 35.30
N ALA A 211 5.18 -20.26 36.14
CA ALA A 211 4.39 -19.98 37.32
C ALA A 211 4.72 -20.94 38.46
N PRO A 212 4.61 -20.50 39.72
CA PRO A 212 4.97 -21.31 40.87
C PRO A 212 3.92 -22.39 41.12
N ILE A 213 4.39 -23.59 41.43
CA ILE A 213 3.57 -24.66 42.01
C ILE A 213 3.72 -24.54 43.51
N ARG A 214 2.61 -24.24 44.19
CA ARG A 214 2.59 -24.01 45.64
C ARG A 214 1.92 -25.16 46.36
N ASN A 215 2.51 -25.57 47.50
CA ASN A 215 1.92 -26.56 48.39
C ASN A 215 0.78 -25.94 49.24
N SER A 216 0.11 -26.73 50.06
CA SER A 216 -1.02 -26.25 50.89
C SER A 216 -0.61 -25.21 51.94
N LYS A 217 0.69 -25.07 52.22
CA LYS A 217 1.25 -24.03 53.10
C LYS A 217 1.59 -22.73 52.36
N GLY A 218 1.42 -22.69 51.04
CA GLY A 218 1.78 -21.57 50.18
C GLY A 218 3.26 -21.50 49.80
N GLU A 219 4.06 -22.50 50.19
CA GLU A 219 5.48 -22.60 49.85
C GLU A 219 5.64 -23.03 48.39
N SER A 220 6.58 -22.44 47.67
CA SER A 220 6.90 -22.85 46.30
C SER A 220 7.72 -24.15 46.34
N VAL A 221 7.20 -25.19 45.71
CA VAL A 221 7.80 -26.55 45.70
C VAL A 221 8.24 -26.98 44.30
N GLY A 222 8.00 -26.13 43.32
CA GLY A 222 8.34 -26.32 41.91
C GLY A 222 7.73 -25.20 41.08
N ALA A 223 7.89 -25.30 39.77
CA ALA A 223 7.27 -24.40 38.82
C ALA A 223 6.74 -25.17 37.60
N LEU A 224 5.66 -24.64 37.03
CA LEU A 224 5.10 -25.04 35.75
C LEU A 224 5.69 -24.11 34.68
N GLY A 225 6.27 -24.68 33.64
CA GLY A 225 6.59 -23.98 32.40
C GLY A 225 5.59 -24.34 31.32
N ILE A 226 5.19 -23.35 30.52
CA ILE A 226 4.39 -23.54 29.33
C ILE A 226 5.07 -22.85 28.15
N ASP A 227 5.40 -23.64 27.14
CA ASP A 227 6.06 -23.15 25.93
C ASP A 227 5.10 -23.19 24.73
N PHE A 228 5.06 -22.12 23.95
CA PHE A 228 4.52 -22.14 22.59
C PHE A 228 5.69 -22.25 21.59
N THR A 229 5.62 -23.21 20.68
CA THR A 229 6.71 -23.46 19.72
C THR A 229 6.93 -22.26 18.79
N SER A 230 8.19 -21.98 18.48
CA SER A 230 8.56 -20.99 17.47
C SER A 230 8.00 -21.31 16.09
N THR A 231 7.74 -22.59 15.78
CA THR A 231 7.07 -22.99 14.54
C THR A 231 5.68 -22.35 14.45
N TYR A 232 4.89 -22.43 15.52
CA TYR A 232 3.59 -21.78 15.59
C TYR A 232 3.73 -20.25 15.47
N VAL A 233 4.63 -19.64 16.24
CA VAL A 233 4.82 -18.18 16.22
C VAL A 233 5.26 -17.71 14.82
N ASN A 234 6.21 -18.41 14.20
CA ASN A 234 6.70 -18.10 12.86
C ASN A 234 5.64 -18.32 11.78
N GLU A 235 4.80 -19.35 11.93
CA GLU A 235 3.65 -19.56 11.04
C GLU A 235 2.65 -18.41 11.14
N VAL A 236 2.32 -17.96 12.36
CA VAL A 236 1.45 -16.79 12.57
C VAL A 236 2.07 -15.55 11.91
N ARG A 237 3.36 -15.28 12.14
CA ARG A 237 4.07 -14.15 11.51
C ARG A 237 4.06 -14.25 9.98
N ALA A 238 4.32 -15.42 9.42
CA ALA A 238 4.33 -15.65 7.97
C ALA A 238 2.93 -15.52 7.35
N GLN A 239 1.89 -15.98 8.05
CA GLN A 239 0.50 -15.81 7.64
C GLN A 239 0.11 -14.33 7.62
N ILE A 240 0.47 -13.57 8.67
CA ILE A 240 0.26 -12.13 8.73
C ILE A 240 0.96 -11.44 7.56
N LEU A 241 2.25 -11.71 7.35
CA LEU A 241 3.03 -11.14 6.25
C LEU A 241 2.41 -11.42 4.88
N ARG A 242 2.00 -12.67 4.63
CA ARG A 242 1.37 -13.08 3.37
C ARG A 242 0.04 -12.37 3.16
N ASN A 243 -0.82 -12.32 4.18
CA ASN A 243 -2.14 -11.70 4.09
C ASN A 243 -2.02 -10.18 3.86
N ILE A 244 -1.12 -9.50 4.59
CA ILE A 244 -0.82 -8.08 4.39
C ILE A 244 -0.31 -7.87 2.97
N TYR A 245 0.67 -8.65 2.51
CA TYR A 245 1.23 -8.50 1.18
C TYR A 245 0.17 -8.64 0.07
N ILE A 246 -0.71 -9.64 0.18
CA ILE A 246 -1.81 -9.86 -0.78
C ILE A 246 -2.80 -8.69 -0.74
N ALA A 247 -3.25 -8.29 0.45
CA ALA A 247 -4.23 -7.20 0.60
C ALA A 247 -3.67 -5.87 0.07
N PHE A 248 -2.43 -5.52 0.40
CA PHE A 248 -1.80 -4.30 -0.08
C PHE A 248 -1.53 -4.35 -1.59
N SER A 249 -1.13 -5.50 -2.13
CA SER A 249 -0.91 -5.67 -3.58
C SER A 249 -2.20 -5.47 -4.37
N ILE A 250 -3.29 -6.10 -3.95
CA ILE A 250 -4.61 -5.93 -4.58
C ILE A 250 -5.04 -4.46 -4.52
N THR A 251 -4.97 -3.85 -3.33
CA THR A 251 -5.35 -2.46 -3.13
C THR A 251 -4.52 -1.52 -4.01
N TYR A 252 -3.22 -1.75 -4.12
CA TYR A 252 -2.32 -0.96 -4.95
C TYR A 252 -2.64 -1.11 -6.45
N ILE A 253 -2.94 -2.32 -6.92
CA ILE A 253 -3.35 -2.58 -8.30
C ILE A 253 -4.67 -1.84 -8.63
N ILE A 254 -5.66 -1.92 -7.73
CA ILE A 254 -6.95 -1.21 -7.90
C ILE A 254 -6.72 0.29 -7.97
N LEU A 255 -5.90 0.83 -7.05
CA LEU A 255 -5.59 2.25 -7.01
C LEU A 255 -4.81 2.70 -8.25
N PHE A 256 -3.83 1.91 -8.71
CA PHE A 256 -3.10 2.19 -9.94
C PHE A 256 -4.02 2.17 -11.16
N ALA A 257 -4.93 1.20 -11.25
CA ALA A 257 -5.93 1.14 -12.31
C ALA A 257 -6.83 2.38 -12.27
N LEU A 258 -7.31 2.78 -11.10
CA LEU A 258 -8.13 3.99 -10.92
C LEU A 258 -7.38 5.25 -11.37
N VAL A 259 -6.13 5.43 -10.93
CA VAL A 259 -5.28 6.56 -11.35
C VAL A 259 -5.06 6.53 -12.86
N TYR A 260 -4.83 5.36 -13.45
CA TYR A 260 -4.66 5.20 -14.89
C TYR A 260 -5.94 5.59 -15.66
N PHE A 261 -7.10 5.14 -15.21
CA PHE A 261 -8.40 5.46 -15.82
C PHE A 261 -8.73 6.94 -15.68
N VAL A 262 -8.58 7.52 -14.50
CA VAL A 262 -8.82 8.96 -14.26
C VAL A 262 -7.87 9.81 -15.07
N ALA A 263 -6.57 9.49 -15.08
CA ALA A 263 -5.60 10.20 -15.91
C ALA A 263 -5.95 10.09 -17.40
N GLN A 264 -6.43 8.94 -17.85
CA GLN A 264 -6.86 8.76 -19.23
C GLN A 264 -8.12 9.57 -19.55
N TYR A 265 -9.11 9.58 -18.65
CA TYR A 265 -10.39 10.27 -18.81
C TYR A 265 -10.21 11.79 -18.82
N LEU A 266 -9.38 12.34 -17.92
CA LEU A 266 -9.16 13.79 -17.83
C LEU A 266 -8.20 14.31 -18.92
N THR A 267 -7.13 13.57 -19.22
CA THR A 267 -6.08 14.11 -20.10
C THR A 267 -6.45 14.01 -21.59
N ARG A 268 -7.20 12.97 -22.00
CA ARG A 268 -7.55 12.78 -23.42
C ARG A 268 -8.34 13.96 -24.01
N PRO A 269 -9.43 14.44 -23.39
CA PRO A 269 -10.19 15.57 -23.92
C PRO A 269 -9.38 16.86 -23.95
N MET A 270 -8.56 17.10 -22.93
CA MET A 270 -7.66 18.26 -22.87
C MET A 270 -6.69 18.31 -24.04
N VAL A 271 -6.08 17.18 -24.40
CA VAL A 271 -5.18 17.10 -25.56
C VAL A 271 -5.94 17.31 -26.87
N GLY A 272 -7.15 16.76 -26.99
CA GLY A 272 -8.01 16.97 -28.17
C GLY A 272 -8.40 18.44 -28.35
N LEU A 273 -8.85 19.10 -27.28
CA LEU A 273 -9.17 20.53 -27.27
C LEU A 273 -7.97 21.40 -27.67
N THR A 274 -6.79 21.06 -27.14
CA THR A 274 -5.54 21.79 -27.46
C THR A 274 -5.22 21.69 -28.95
N ARG A 275 -5.34 20.48 -29.54
CA ARG A 275 -5.11 20.26 -30.98
C ARG A 275 -6.15 20.96 -31.85
N ALA A 276 -7.42 20.96 -31.43
CA ALA A 276 -8.46 21.69 -32.13
C ALA A 276 -8.17 23.20 -32.14
N ALA A 277 -7.78 23.76 -31.00
CA ALA A 277 -7.41 25.17 -30.89
C ALA A 277 -6.20 25.53 -31.76
N GLU A 278 -5.19 24.68 -31.82
CA GLU A 278 -4.01 24.87 -32.68
C GLU A 278 -4.41 24.93 -34.16
N GLN A 279 -5.21 23.97 -34.63
CA GLN A 279 -5.67 23.96 -36.02
C GLN A 279 -6.55 25.15 -36.39
N ILE A 280 -7.43 25.58 -35.48
CA ILE A 280 -8.27 26.76 -35.69
C ILE A 280 -7.43 28.04 -35.70
N GLY A 281 -6.41 28.12 -34.84
CA GLY A 281 -5.43 29.21 -34.84
C GLY A 281 -4.63 29.33 -36.14
N GLU A 282 -4.39 28.21 -36.81
CA GLU A 282 -3.77 28.16 -38.15
C GLU A 282 -4.77 28.46 -39.30
N GLY A 283 -6.05 28.65 -39.00
CA GLY A 283 -7.12 28.90 -39.98
C GLY A 283 -7.76 27.64 -40.55
N ASN A 284 -7.39 26.45 -40.07
CA ASN A 284 -7.96 25.16 -40.49
C ASN A 284 -9.20 24.81 -39.67
N TYR A 285 -10.29 25.58 -39.85
CA TYR A 285 -11.52 25.43 -39.07
C TYR A 285 -12.18 24.05 -39.21
N ASP A 286 -12.21 23.49 -40.42
CA ASP A 286 -12.84 22.19 -40.67
C ASP A 286 -12.15 21.06 -39.89
N LEU A 287 -10.82 21.06 -39.89
CA LEU A 287 -10.02 20.06 -39.17
C LEU A 287 -10.11 20.24 -37.65
N GLY A 288 -10.13 21.48 -37.16
CA GLY A 288 -10.34 21.77 -35.74
C GLY A 288 -11.72 21.33 -35.24
N LEU A 289 -12.78 21.60 -36.00
CA LEU A 289 -14.13 21.13 -35.68
C LEU A 289 -14.23 19.60 -35.73
N GLN A 290 -13.50 18.94 -36.62
CA GLN A 290 -13.42 17.49 -36.65
C GLN A 290 -12.82 16.91 -35.35
N TYR A 291 -11.75 17.51 -34.82
CA TYR A 291 -11.19 17.11 -33.53
C TYR A 291 -12.18 17.31 -32.37
N LEU A 292 -12.94 18.41 -32.37
CA LEU A 292 -13.96 18.65 -31.35
C LEU A 292 -15.11 17.65 -31.41
N ASN A 293 -15.53 17.24 -32.61
CA ASN A 293 -16.59 16.26 -32.79
C ASN A 293 -16.18 14.83 -32.41
N GLN A 294 -14.88 14.55 -32.38
CA GLN A 294 -14.33 13.25 -31.93
C GLN A 294 -14.24 13.14 -30.41
N LEU A 295 -14.37 14.27 -29.69
CA LEU A 295 -14.52 14.26 -28.25
C LEU A 295 -15.98 13.93 -27.94
N ASP A 296 -16.22 12.72 -27.43
CA ASP A 296 -17.56 12.30 -26.98
C ASP A 296 -18.09 13.31 -25.96
N ILE A 297 -19.29 13.84 -26.20
CA ILE A 297 -20.05 14.66 -25.26
C ILE A 297 -21.20 13.80 -24.76
N SER A 298 -21.22 13.48 -23.48
CA SER A 298 -22.30 12.72 -22.86
C SER A 298 -23.40 13.65 -22.37
N ASP A 299 -24.46 13.82 -23.17
CA ASP A 299 -25.63 14.64 -22.79
C ASP A 299 -26.31 14.23 -21.47
N LYS A 300 -25.99 13.06 -20.92
CA LYS A 300 -26.65 12.48 -19.75
C LYS A 300 -26.02 12.92 -18.41
N TYR A 301 -24.72 13.24 -18.40
CA TYR A 301 -23.99 13.64 -17.18
C TYR A 301 -22.88 14.64 -17.53
N PRO A 302 -23.23 15.91 -17.84
CA PRO A 302 -22.24 16.89 -18.22
C PRO A 302 -21.30 17.24 -17.06
N ASP A 303 -20.00 17.07 -17.29
CA ASP A 303 -18.94 17.50 -16.39
C ASP A 303 -18.37 18.87 -16.79
N GLU A 304 -17.39 19.37 -16.03
CA GLU A 304 -16.73 20.65 -16.31
C GLU A 304 -15.98 20.62 -17.65
N ILE A 305 -15.48 19.46 -18.08
CA ILE A 305 -14.76 19.29 -19.35
C ILE A 305 -15.75 19.44 -20.52
N GLU A 306 -16.89 18.76 -20.47
CA GLU A 306 -17.94 18.86 -21.48
C GLU A 306 -18.49 20.29 -21.58
N THR A 307 -18.70 20.94 -20.42
CA THR A 307 -19.10 22.34 -20.37
C THR A 307 -18.08 23.23 -21.09
N MET A 308 -16.78 23.02 -20.84
CA MET A 308 -15.70 23.75 -21.51
C MET A 308 -15.67 23.48 -23.01
N GLN A 309 -15.85 22.23 -23.45
CA GLN A 309 -15.95 21.88 -24.86
C GLN A 309 -17.11 22.61 -25.55
N GLY A 310 -18.28 22.66 -24.91
CA GLY A 310 -19.46 23.36 -25.45
C GLY A 310 -19.28 24.88 -25.53
N VAL A 311 -18.60 25.50 -24.55
CA VAL A 311 -18.22 26.92 -24.62
C VAL A 311 -17.20 27.17 -25.73
N PHE A 312 -16.17 26.32 -25.82
CA PHE A 312 -15.13 26.43 -26.84
C PHE A 312 -15.71 26.30 -28.25
N ARG A 313 -16.58 25.31 -28.50
CA ARG A 313 -17.27 25.14 -29.77
C ARG A 313 -18.04 26.39 -30.21
N ARG A 314 -18.82 26.98 -29.30
CA ARG A 314 -19.56 28.23 -29.56
C ARG A 314 -18.64 29.41 -29.87
N MET A 315 -17.45 29.45 -29.28
CA MET A 315 -16.44 30.46 -29.59
C MET A 315 -15.91 30.27 -31.01
N VAL A 316 -15.53 29.05 -31.37
CA VAL A 316 -15.01 28.69 -32.70
C VAL A 316 -16.01 29.06 -33.79
N ASP A 317 -17.29 28.70 -33.62
CA ASP A 317 -18.35 29.03 -34.58
C ASP A 317 -18.48 30.54 -34.78
N LYS A 318 -18.46 31.33 -33.70
CA LYS A 318 -18.54 32.79 -33.78
C LYS A 318 -17.31 33.42 -34.44
N VAL A 319 -16.11 32.89 -34.16
CA VAL A 319 -14.86 33.38 -34.78
C VAL A 319 -14.88 33.09 -36.27
N TYR A 320 -15.25 31.86 -36.67
CA TYR A 320 -15.36 31.46 -38.06
C TYR A 320 -16.36 32.33 -38.83
N GLN A 321 -17.54 32.58 -38.26
CA GLN A 321 -18.55 33.47 -38.85
C GLN A 321 -18.02 34.91 -39.02
N ARG A 322 -17.33 35.45 -38.00
CA ARG A 322 -16.75 36.80 -38.08
C ARG A 322 -15.68 36.89 -39.15
N GLU A 323 -14.83 35.88 -39.28
CA GLU A 323 -13.81 35.85 -40.33
C GLU A 323 -14.43 35.78 -41.72
N GLN A 324 -15.48 34.97 -41.92
CA GLN A 324 -16.19 34.91 -43.20
C GLN A 324 -16.83 36.24 -43.57
N VAL A 325 -17.48 36.91 -42.63
CA VAL A 325 -18.07 38.24 -42.85
C VAL A 325 -16.97 39.25 -43.21
N LEU A 326 -15.86 39.25 -42.47
CA LEU A 326 -14.73 40.13 -42.74
C LEU A 326 -14.11 39.87 -44.11
N ARG A 327 -13.94 38.61 -44.52
CA ARG A 327 -13.45 38.24 -45.86
C ARG A 327 -14.38 38.77 -46.96
N LYS A 328 -15.70 38.66 -46.78
CA LYS A 328 -16.69 39.22 -47.73
C LYS A 328 -16.59 40.75 -47.82
N GLN A 329 -16.53 41.43 -46.67
CA GLN A 329 -16.39 42.89 -46.63
C GLN A 329 -15.09 43.37 -47.31
N VAL A 330 -13.97 42.69 -47.06
CA VAL A 330 -12.69 43.00 -47.74
C VAL A 330 -12.78 42.76 -49.25
N GLN A 331 -13.49 41.71 -49.69
CA GLN A 331 -13.69 41.44 -51.10
C GLN A 331 -14.60 42.48 -51.77
N GLU A 332 -15.70 42.88 -51.12
CA GLU A 332 -16.58 43.96 -51.57
C GLU A 332 -15.84 45.29 -51.67
N LEU A 333 -15.09 45.67 -50.63
CA LEU A 333 -14.26 46.87 -50.62
C LEU A 333 -13.22 46.84 -51.76
N ARG A 334 -12.62 45.68 -52.03
CA ARG A 334 -11.67 45.54 -53.15
C ARG A 334 -12.34 45.76 -54.50
N ILE A 335 -13.55 45.22 -54.70
CA ILE A 335 -14.34 45.41 -55.92
C ILE A 335 -14.71 46.89 -56.09
N GLU A 336 -15.13 47.56 -55.01
CA GLU A 336 -15.48 48.98 -55.01
C GLU A 336 -14.26 49.85 -55.35
N ILE A 337 -13.11 49.61 -54.72
CA ILE A 337 -11.85 50.31 -55.02
C ILE A 337 -11.45 50.11 -56.50
N ASP A 338 -11.54 48.89 -57.01
CA ASP A 338 -11.23 48.60 -58.42
C ASP A 338 -12.19 49.31 -59.39
N GLN A 339 -13.49 49.39 -59.05
CA GLN A 339 -14.47 50.16 -59.82
C GLN A 339 -14.17 51.67 -59.77
N ALA A 340 -13.89 52.22 -58.59
CA ALA A 340 -13.55 53.64 -58.43
C ALA A 340 -12.29 54.00 -59.22
N LYS A 341 -11.27 53.14 -59.19
CA LYS A 341 -10.03 53.31 -59.97
C LYS A 341 -10.29 53.24 -61.47
N ARG A 342 -11.10 52.29 -61.94
CA ARG A 342 -11.52 52.22 -63.36
C ARG A 342 -12.29 53.48 -63.78
N ASN A 343 -13.24 53.95 -62.98
CA ASN A 343 -14.01 55.16 -63.29
C ASN A 343 -13.10 56.39 -63.37
N LYS A 344 -12.12 56.52 -62.48
CA LYS A 344 -11.11 57.58 -62.55
C LYS A 344 -10.28 57.50 -63.83
N GLN A 345 -9.80 56.32 -64.21
CA GLN A 345 -9.06 56.12 -65.46
C GLN A 345 -9.91 56.44 -66.69
N VAL A 346 -11.20 56.09 -66.69
CA VAL A 346 -12.12 56.46 -67.77
C VAL A 346 -12.31 57.98 -67.83
N SER A 347 -12.49 58.66 -66.69
CA SER A 347 -12.58 60.13 -66.65
C SER A 347 -11.33 60.79 -67.21
N GLU A 348 -10.13 60.34 -66.79
CA GLU A 348 -8.86 60.86 -67.31
C GLU A 348 -8.72 60.66 -68.82
N ILE A 349 -9.26 59.57 -69.39
CA ILE A 349 -9.31 59.35 -70.84
C ILE A 349 -10.32 60.30 -71.51
N VAL A 350 -11.51 60.48 -70.94
CA VAL A 350 -12.55 61.38 -71.48
C VAL A 350 -12.10 62.85 -71.44
N ASP A 351 -11.37 63.22 -70.39
CA ASP A 351 -10.82 64.57 -70.20
C ASP A 351 -9.51 64.79 -70.96
N SER A 352 -8.93 63.75 -71.56
CA SER A 352 -7.71 63.87 -72.36
C SER A 352 -7.97 64.66 -73.65
N GLU A 353 -6.97 65.44 -74.07
CA GLU A 353 -7.00 66.21 -75.33
C GLU A 353 -7.38 65.34 -76.54
N PHE A 354 -6.96 64.07 -76.54
CA PHE A 354 -7.27 63.10 -77.59
C PHE A 354 -8.79 62.87 -77.76
N PHE A 355 -9.54 62.74 -76.67
CA PHE A 355 -10.99 62.49 -76.71
C PHE A 355 -11.78 63.76 -77.06
N GLN A 356 -11.31 64.92 -76.59
CA GLN A 356 -11.88 66.22 -76.98
C GLN A 356 -11.70 66.48 -78.49
N ASP A 357 -10.53 66.17 -79.04
CA ASP A 357 -10.25 66.31 -80.47
C ASP A 357 -11.10 65.33 -81.32
N LEU A 358 -11.28 64.09 -80.85
CA LEU A 358 -12.18 63.12 -81.49
C LEU A 358 -13.63 63.62 -81.55
N ARG A 359 -14.11 64.26 -80.48
CA ARG A 359 -15.47 64.83 -80.41
C ARG A 359 -15.62 66.02 -81.36
N LEU A 360 -14.63 66.90 -81.42
CA LEU A 360 -14.57 68.02 -82.37
C LEU A 360 -14.59 67.52 -83.81
N LYS A 361 -13.79 66.49 -84.13
CA LYS A 361 -13.71 65.91 -85.48
C LYS A 361 -15.02 65.23 -85.89
N ALA A 362 -15.70 64.56 -84.97
CA ALA A 362 -17.03 63.97 -85.21
C ALA A 362 -18.13 65.04 -85.40
N GLN A 363 -18.09 66.15 -84.66
CA GLN A 363 -18.99 67.29 -84.86
C GLN A 363 -18.74 67.96 -86.21
N GLN A 364 -17.48 68.20 -86.59
CA GLN A 364 -17.13 68.74 -87.91
C GLN A 364 -17.62 67.84 -89.04
N MET A 365 -17.53 66.51 -88.92
CA MET A 365 -18.08 65.58 -89.90
C MET A 365 -19.61 65.63 -89.99
N ARG A 366 -20.33 65.80 -88.86
CA ARG A 366 -21.78 65.98 -88.83
C ARG A 366 -22.24 67.31 -89.43
N GLU A 367 -21.52 68.40 -89.15
CA GLU A 367 -21.81 69.70 -89.76
C GLU A 367 -21.52 69.70 -91.27
N GLN A 368 -20.50 68.96 -91.71
CA GLN A 368 -20.24 68.73 -93.14
C GLN A 368 -21.32 67.87 -93.82
N GLN A 369 -21.97 66.95 -93.10
CA GLN A 369 -23.14 66.22 -93.61
C GLN A 369 -24.40 67.09 -93.68
N ASN A 370 -24.67 67.92 -92.66
CA ASN A 370 -25.82 68.82 -92.67
C ASN A 370 -25.70 69.98 -93.68
N LYS A 371 -24.49 70.45 -93.98
CA LYS A 371 -24.25 71.45 -95.05
C LYS A 371 -24.32 70.89 -96.47
N LYS A 372 -24.33 69.57 -96.65
CA LYS A 372 -24.48 68.90 -97.97
C LYS A 372 -25.92 68.49 -98.28
N GLY A 373 -26.88 68.74 -97.38
CA GLY A 373 -28.28 68.36 -97.51
C GLY A 373 -29.28 69.52 -97.53
N SER A 374 -28.84 70.78 -97.70
CA SER A 374 -29.71 71.95 -97.83
C SER A 374 -29.45 72.73 -99.10
#